data_AF-A0A4Q7G8M2-F1
#
_entry.id   AF-A0A4Q7G8M2-F1
#
_cell.length_a   1.000
_cell.length_b   1.000
_cell.length_c   1.000
_cell.angle_alpha   90.00
_cell.angle_beta   90.00
_cell.angle_gamma   90.00
#
_symmetry.space_group_name_H-M   'P 1'
#
loop_
_entity.id
_entity.type
_entity.pdbx_description
1 polymer ?
#
loop_
_entity_poly.entity_id
_entity_poly.type
_entity_poly.pdbx_seq_one_letter_code
_entity_poly.pdbx_strand_id
1 'polypeptide(L)' 'MQVVLPPRGITRLPGRHITDHQMRLYMKYRQTDSPPVAAAKASFSASTAYRIERDPRLPSQKKAPRSRRRP' A
#
# COMPACT_ATOMS: atom_id res chain seq x y z
N MET A 1 -10.21 10.55 26.30
CA MET A 1 -10.50 11.23 25.01
C MET A 1 -9.76 10.49 23.90
N GLN A 2 -10.39 9.48 23.30
CA GLN A 2 -9.82 8.72 22.18
C GLN A 2 -10.81 8.82 21.03
N VAL A 3 -10.54 9.75 20.11
CA VAL A 3 -11.38 9.95 18.92
C VAL A 3 -11.08 8.83 17.93
N VAL A 4 -11.94 7.81 17.93
CA VAL A 4 -11.94 6.79 16.87
C VAL A 4 -12.47 7.47 15.60
N LEU A 5 -11.56 7.90 14.72
CA LEU A 5 -11.95 8.29 13.37
C LEU A 5 -12.60 7.06 12.71
N PRO A 6 -13.80 7.18 12.12
CA PRO A 6 -14.37 6.10 11.33
C PRO A 6 -13.39 5.79 10.21
N PRO A 7 -13.06 4.51 9.95
CA PRO A 7 -12.24 4.16 8.81
C PRO A 7 -13.03 4.57 7.57
N ARG A 8 -12.68 5.72 6.98
CA ARG A 8 -13.15 6.04 5.63
C ARG A 8 -12.79 4.84 4.78
N GLY A 9 -13.83 4.16 4.30
CA GLY A 9 -13.71 2.87 3.66
C GLY A 9 -12.53 2.87 2.72
N ILE A 10 -11.64 1.90 2.89
CA ILE A 10 -10.51 1.67 2.01
C ILE A 10 -11.14 1.18 0.70
N THR A 11 -11.66 2.08 -0.15
CA THR A 11 -12.30 1.73 -1.42
C THR A 11 -11.21 1.31 -2.41
N ARG A 12 -10.61 0.16 -2.13
CA ARG A 12 -9.87 -0.59 -3.14
C ARG A 12 -10.90 -1.29 -3.97
N LEU A 13 -11.25 -0.63 -5.06
CA LEU A 13 -11.93 -1.26 -6.17
C LEU A 13 -11.15 -2.53 -6.55
N PRO A 14 -11.81 -3.67 -6.74
CA PRO A 14 -11.13 -4.88 -7.18
C PRO A 14 -10.33 -4.58 -8.46
N GLY A 15 -9.08 -5.05 -8.49
CA GLY A 15 -8.16 -4.80 -9.62
C GLY A 15 -7.38 -3.47 -9.58
N ARG A 16 -7.59 -2.59 -8.59
CA ARG A 16 -6.77 -1.38 -8.44
C ARG A 16 -5.44 -1.71 -7.76
N HIS A 17 -4.33 -1.52 -8.47
CA HIS A 17 -3.00 -1.68 -7.91
C HIS A 17 -2.68 -0.57 -6.88
N ILE A 18 -1.86 -0.92 -5.88
CA ILE A 18 -1.29 0.05 -4.93
C ILE A 18 -0.42 1.01 -5.72
N THR A 19 -0.54 2.31 -5.46
CA THR A 19 0.26 3.34 -6.13
C THR A 19 1.60 3.53 -5.45
N ASP A 20 2.59 4.04 -6.19
CA ASP A 20 3.90 4.38 -5.60
C ASP A 20 3.76 5.47 -4.53
N HIS A 21 2.77 6.36 -4.65
CA HIS A 21 2.48 7.36 -3.62
C HIS A 21 2.05 6.71 -2.30
N GLN A 22 1.11 5.76 -2.33
CA GLN A 22 0.68 5.02 -1.15
C GLN A 22 1.84 4.27 -0.51
N MET A 23 2.72 3.67 -1.31
CA MET A 23 3.90 2.98 -0.80
C MET A 23 4.90 3.94 -0.15
N ARG A 24 5.17 5.11 -0.74
CA ARG A 24 6.04 6.12 -0.14
C ARG A 24 5.48 6.66 1.18
N LEU A 25 4.17 6.90 1.25
CA LEU A 25 3.50 7.29 2.49
C LEU A 25 3.64 6.20 3.57
N TYR A 26 3.39 4.95 3.20
CA TYR A 26 3.57 3.82 4.12
C TYR A 26 5.00 3.71 4.64
N MET A 27 6.01 3.83 3.76
CA MET A 27 7.41 3.79 4.17
C MET A 27 7.80 4.95 5.10
N LYS A 28 7.15 6.11 4.96
CA LYS A 28 7.32 7.23 5.90
C LYS A 28 6.70 6.91 7.26
N TYR A 29 5.46 6.42 7.29
CA TYR A 29 4.76 6.11 8.55
C TYR A 29 5.33 4.88 9.25
N ARG A 30 5.92 3.92 8.52
CA ARG A 30 6.45 2.69 9.09
C ARG A 30 7.65 2.91 10.03
N GLN A 31 8.33 4.05 9.91
CA GLN A 31 9.44 4.43 10.78
C GLN A 31 8.99 4.63 12.23
N THR A 32 7.74 5.06 12.44
CA THR A 32 7.21 5.45 13.74
C THR A 32 6.02 4.59 14.18
N ASP A 33 5.19 4.15 13.24
CA ASP A 33 3.94 3.45 13.50
C ASP A 33 4.04 1.94 13.26
N SER A 34 3.12 1.19 13.87
CA SER A 34 2.93 -0.23 13.60
C SER A 34 2.37 -0.46 12.18
N PRO A 35 2.62 -1.64 11.57
CA PRO A 35 2.18 -1.95 10.21
C PRO A 35 0.68 -1.69 9.93
N PRO A 36 -0.27 -2.08 10.82
CA PRO A 36 -1.69 -1.83 10.57
C PRO A 36 -2.05 -0.33 10.63
N VAL A 37 -1.41 0.45 11.51
CA VAL A 37 -1.64 1.90 11.64
C VAL A 37 -1.07 2.65 10.45
N ALA A 38 0.16 2.34 10.05
CA ALA A 38 0.79 2.92 8.87
C ALA A 38 0.01 2.62 7.58
N ALA A 39 -0.53 1.40 7.45
CA ALA A 39 -1.34 1.00 6.31
C ALA A 39 -2.67 1.76 6.21
N ALA A 40 -3.35 1.91 7.36
CA ALA A 40 -4.57 2.70 7.44
C ALA A 40 -4.33 4.16 7.02
N LYS A 41 -3.23 4.77 7.49
CA LYS A 41 -2.80 6.11 7.07
C LYS A 41 -2.50 6.18 5.57
N ALA A 42 -1.92 5.13 5.00
CA ALA A 42 -1.60 5.01 3.58
C ALA A 42 -2.78 4.55 2.68
N SER A 43 -4.00 4.47 3.23
CA SER A 43 -5.21 4.06 2.51
C SER A 43 -5.16 2.63 1.94
N PHE A 44 -4.59 1.68 2.69
CA PHE A 44 -4.62 0.26 2.36
C PHE A 44 -4.68 -0.66 3.60
N SER A 45 -4.95 -1.96 3.41
CA SER A 45 -5.14 -2.91 4.52
C SER A 45 -3.81 -3.38 5.12
N ALA A 46 -3.88 -3.80 6.38
CA ALA A 46 -2.76 -4.46 7.05
C ALA A 46 -2.21 -5.67 6.27
N SER A 47 -3.07 -6.46 5.62
CA SER A 47 -2.65 -7.60 4.78
C SER A 47 -1.69 -7.18 3.66
N THR A 48 -1.90 -6.00 3.09
CA THR A 48 -1.00 -5.43 2.08
C THR A 48 0.30 -4.91 2.69
N ALA A 49 0.23 -4.33 3.89
CA ALA A 49 1.40 -3.89 4.65
C ALA A 49 2.38 -5.05 4.84
N TYR A 50 1.90 -6.20 5.32
CA TYR A 50 2.72 -7.40 5.50
C TYR A 50 3.32 -7.94 4.19
N ARG A 51 2.61 -7.81 3.05
CA ARG A 51 3.16 -8.14 1.73
C ARG A 51 4.28 -7.18 1.31
N ILE A 52 4.17 -5.90 1.66
CA ILE A 52 5.19 -4.89 1.40
C ILE A 52 6.41 -5.09 2.32
N GLU A 53 6.20 -5.47 3.58
CA GLU A 53 7.32 -5.78 4.50
C GLU A 53 8.15 -6.97 4.01
N ARG A 54 7.50 -7.98 3.43
CA ARG A 54 8.19 -9.13 2.83
C ARG A 54 8.98 -8.75 1.55
N ASP A 55 8.53 -7.75 0.81
CA ASP A 55 9.19 -7.28 -0.41
C ASP A 55 9.05 -5.75 -0.55
N PRO A 56 10.03 -4.99 -0.02
CA PRO A 56 9.99 -3.53 0.08
C PRO A 56 10.31 -2.81 -1.25
N ARG A 57 10.08 -3.44 -2.40
CA ARG A 57 10.24 -2.84 -3.73
C ARG A 57 8.98 -2.09 -4.16
N LEU A 58 9.15 -0.95 -4.83
CA LEU A 58 8.02 -0.16 -5.34
C LEU A 58 7.17 -0.98 -6.32
N PRO A 59 5.82 -0.87 -6.32
CA PRO A 59 4.97 -1.62 -7.25
C PRO A 59 5.33 -1.37 -8.71
N SER A 60 5.76 -0.15 -9.06
CA SER A 60 6.27 0.18 -10.40
C SER A 60 7.54 -0.60 -10.77
N GLN A 61 8.42 -0.85 -9.80
CA GLN A 61 9.65 -1.64 -10.00
C GLN A 61 9.40 -3.16 -10.06
N LYS A 62 8.26 -3.64 -9.53
CA LYS A 62 7.87 -5.05 -9.62
C LYS A 62 7.37 -5.44 -11.01
N LYS A 63 6.98 -4.45 -11.83
CA LYS A 63 6.41 -4.73 -13.15
C LYS A 63 7.52 -5.17 -14.09
N ALA A 64 7.57 -6.47 -14.37
CA ALA A 64 8.37 -6.99 -15.46
C ALA A 64 8.03 -6.22 -16.76
N PRO A 65 9.02 -5.96 -17.63
CA PRO A 65 8.77 -5.36 -18.92
C PRO A 65 7.64 -6.11 -19.61
N ARG A 66 6.54 -5.42 -19.91
CA ARG A 66 5.42 -6.03 -20.60
C ARG A 66 5.92 -6.38 -22.00
N SER A 67 6.10 -7.66 -22.29
CA SER A 67 6.46 -8.10 -23.64
C SER A 67 5.42 -7.61 -24.65
N ARG A 68 5.87 -7.36 -25.89
CA ARG A 68 4.96 -7.01 -26.99
C ARG A 68 3.93 -8.14 -27.13
N ARG A 69 2.64 -7.81 -26.99
CA ARG A 69 1.53 -8.76 -27.21
C ARG A 69 1.18 -8.95 -28.68
N ARG A 70 1.89 -8.26 -29.58
CA ARG A 70 1.72 -8.34 -31.02
C ARG A 70 3.10 -8.47 -31.67
N PRO A 71 3.30 -9.47 -32.54
CA PRO A 71 4.47 -9.55 -33.41
C PRO A 71 4.73 -8.19 -34.07
#